data_AF-A0A9J6FCU8-F1
#
_entry.id   AF-A0A9J6FCU8-F1
#
_cell.length_a   1.000
_cell.length_b   1.000
_cell.length_c   1.000
_cell.angle_alpha   90.00
_cell.angle_beta   90.00
_cell.angle_gamma   90.00
#
_symmetry.space_group_name_H-M   'P 1'
#
loop_
_entity.id
_entity.type
_entity.pdbx_description
1 polymer ?
#
loop_
_entity_poly.entity_id
_entity_poly.type
_entity_poly.pdbx_seq_one_letter_code
_entity_poly.pdbx_strand_id
1 'polypeptide(L)'
;MASSVVREADWRTDISCETRLELNEFACTWTLHNFSLRRETAVQAIESPHFSTKGPGNSTWCLKLYPKGCNYGESKDFVALYVCDAANNYNGNYRIEYKFAVIDEEGQKANLQEATSCFRRCGIWGFARFIEKDDLLTGTGRLLPNDKLTVYCEVLSFVDYGNLSKQNTPGEIQVPGWRLSQDFGHLLASRRFSDVVLSVEGKDIHAHKNILAARSPVFAAMFEHDMKGEEQGRVEITDCSFEVFREVVEFIYTGGAPKLHQMVEQVLVAASKYNLWRLKAMCEDILCQKLSVRTAAEILVCADIHNAQQLKAKAIDFIKVHAAGVMETGGWKEMATRKPHLVRKVLTALAVQKVGPFSSFGNL
;
A
#
# COMPACT_ATOMS: atom_id res chain seq x y z
N MET A 1 -67.91 -4.95 38.12
CA MET A 1 -66.64 -5.57 38.57
C MET A 1 -65.85 -5.92 37.33
N ALA A 2 -64.64 -5.36 37.22
CA ALA A 2 -63.73 -5.62 36.12
C ALA A 2 -63.19 -7.07 36.20
N SER A 3 -63.14 -7.77 35.07
CA SER A 3 -62.30 -8.96 34.91
C SER A 3 -61.27 -8.66 33.84
N SER A 4 -60.04 -8.42 34.29
CA SER A 4 -58.85 -8.25 33.46
C SER A 4 -58.49 -9.56 32.77
N VAL A 5 -58.35 -9.54 31.44
CA VAL A 5 -57.55 -10.53 30.72
C VAL A 5 -56.37 -9.78 30.11
N VAL A 6 -55.23 -9.85 30.79
CA VAL A 6 -53.94 -9.43 30.24
C VAL A 6 -53.57 -10.46 29.16
N ARG A 7 -53.58 -10.06 27.89
CA ARG A 7 -52.88 -10.82 26.84
C ARG A 7 -51.44 -10.36 26.85
N GLU A 8 -50.54 -11.18 27.38
CA GLU A 8 -49.11 -11.01 27.15
C GLU A 8 -48.86 -11.13 25.65
N ALA A 9 -48.41 -10.04 25.03
CA ALA A 9 -47.91 -10.06 23.67
C ALA A 9 -46.52 -10.71 23.70
N ASP A 10 -46.43 -11.90 23.13
CA ASP A 10 -45.18 -12.65 22.99
C ASP A 10 -44.27 -11.89 22.00
N TRP A 11 -43.31 -11.12 22.51
CA TRP A 11 -42.41 -10.26 21.72
C TRP A 11 -41.14 -10.99 21.26
N ARG A 12 -41.14 -12.33 21.21
CA ARG A 12 -40.01 -13.07 20.67
C ARG A 12 -39.93 -12.92 19.15
N THR A 13 -39.18 -11.92 18.71
CA THR A 13 -38.65 -11.85 17.36
C THR A 13 -37.48 -12.81 17.28
N ASP A 14 -37.61 -13.92 16.56
CA ASP A 14 -36.46 -14.76 16.22
C ASP A 14 -35.54 -13.96 15.30
N ILE A 15 -34.43 -13.49 15.87
CA ILE A 15 -33.37 -12.83 15.11
C ILE A 15 -32.47 -13.95 14.57
N SER A 16 -32.61 -14.25 13.29
CA SER A 16 -31.61 -15.05 12.57
C SER A 16 -30.55 -14.12 12.01
N CYS A 17 -29.29 -14.38 12.37
CA CYS A 17 -28.13 -13.70 11.82
C CYS A 17 -27.43 -14.68 10.87
N GLU A 18 -27.28 -14.29 9.60
CA GLU A 18 -26.56 -15.07 8.60
C GLU A 18 -25.29 -14.32 8.20
N THR A 19 -24.14 -14.96 8.34
CA THR A 19 -22.87 -14.44 7.81
C THR A 19 -22.58 -15.16 6.50
N ARG A 20 -22.64 -14.44 5.39
CA ARG A 20 -22.28 -14.96 4.06
C ARG A 20 -20.93 -14.41 3.64
N LEU A 21 -20.03 -15.32 3.32
CA LEU A 21 -18.75 -15.02 2.69
C LEU A 21 -18.99 -14.99 1.17
N GLU A 22 -18.94 -13.80 0.56
CA GLU A 22 -19.00 -13.69 -0.90
C GLU A 22 -17.59 -13.81 -1.49
N LEU A 23 -17.47 -14.70 -2.47
CA LEU A 23 -16.26 -14.97 -3.22
C LEU A 23 -16.40 -14.37 -4.62
N ASN A 24 -15.47 -13.50 -5.00
CA ASN A 24 -15.33 -13.02 -6.36
C ASN A 24 -14.10 -13.68 -6.97
N GLU A 25 -14.33 -14.66 -7.85
CA GLU A 25 -13.29 -15.34 -8.62
C GLU A 25 -13.19 -14.76 -10.02
N PHE A 26 -11.97 -14.50 -10.48
CA PHE A 26 -11.72 -14.17 -11.87
C PHE A 26 -10.40 -14.75 -12.34
N ALA A 27 -10.34 -15.02 -13.65
CA ALA A 27 -9.10 -15.37 -14.31
C ALA A 27 -8.92 -14.52 -15.56
N CYS A 28 -7.69 -14.13 -15.84
CA CYS A 28 -7.32 -13.43 -17.06
C CYS A 28 -6.01 -13.96 -17.62
N THR A 29 -5.87 -13.85 -18.94
CA THR A 29 -4.65 -14.16 -19.67
C THR A 29 -4.19 -12.90 -20.37
N TRP A 30 -2.91 -12.55 -20.22
CA TRP A 30 -2.32 -11.38 -20.83
C TRP A 30 -1.09 -11.76 -21.65
N THR A 31 -1.10 -11.41 -22.93
CA THR A 31 0.00 -11.69 -23.85
C THR A 31 0.78 -10.43 -24.18
N LEU A 32 2.09 -10.47 -23.95
CA LEU A 32 3.06 -9.47 -24.31
C LEU A 32 3.81 -9.92 -25.56
N HIS A 33 3.65 -9.17 -26.65
CA HIS A 33 4.39 -9.40 -27.88
C HIS A 33 5.79 -8.80 -27.84
N ASN A 34 6.72 -9.43 -28.56
CA ASN A 34 8.09 -8.98 -28.74
C ASN A 34 8.81 -8.78 -27.40
N PHE A 35 8.69 -9.77 -26.51
CA PHE A 35 9.14 -9.64 -25.12
C PHE A 35 10.66 -9.47 -25.01
N SER A 36 11.44 -10.18 -25.82
CA SER A 36 12.89 -10.08 -25.86
C SER A 36 13.40 -8.69 -26.28
N LEU A 37 12.60 -7.95 -27.06
CA LEU A 37 12.95 -6.62 -27.59
C LEU A 37 12.62 -5.47 -26.64
N ARG A 38 12.07 -5.77 -25.46
CA ARG A 38 11.64 -4.80 -24.45
C ARG A 38 12.82 -4.04 -23.86
N ARG A 39 12.70 -2.70 -23.80
CA ARG A 39 13.80 -1.77 -23.44
C ARG A 39 13.63 -1.11 -22.07
N GLU A 40 12.54 -1.42 -21.37
CA GLU A 40 12.18 -0.94 -20.03
C GLU A 40 13.38 -1.03 -19.07
N THR A 41 13.56 -0.04 -18.20
CA THR A 41 14.65 -0.05 -17.20
C THR A 41 14.29 -0.96 -16.01
N ALA A 42 15.29 -1.35 -15.21
CA ALA A 42 15.00 -1.95 -13.90
C ALA A 42 14.13 -0.96 -13.12
N VAL A 43 12.98 -1.41 -12.58
CA VAL A 43 11.88 -0.63 -11.94
C VAL A 43 10.75 -0.10 -12.84
N GLN A 44 10.82 -0.21 -14.17
CA GLN A 44 9.71 0.19 -15.03
C GLN A 44 8.74 -0.99 -15.25
N ALA A 45 7.48 -0.80 -14.85
CA ALA A 45 6.41 -1.78 -15.06
C ALA A 45 5.70 -1.56 -16.40
N ILE A 46 5.28 -2.66 -17.02
CA ILE A 46 4.28 -2.69 -18.07
C ILE A 46 2.95 -3.03 -17.41
N GLU A 47 1.90 -2.28 -17.73
CA GLU A 47 0.56 -2.51 -17.20
C GLU A 47 -0.32 -3.19 -18.25
N SER A 48 -1.09 -4.18 -17.84
CA SER A 48 -2.13 -4.77 -18.68
C SER A 48 -3.29 -3.79 -18.88
N PRO A 49 -4.16 -4.01 -19.86
CA PRO A 49 -5.48 -3.40 -19.87
C PRO A 49 -6.19 -3.64 -18.54
N HIS A 50 -6.99 -2.66 -18.14
CA HIS A 50 -7.84 -2.77 -16.96
C HIS A 50 -8.99 -3.73 -17.25
N PHE A 51 -9.29 -4.62 -16.31
CA PHE A 51 -10.40 -5.54 -16.40
C PHE A 51 -11.23 -5.47 -15.11
N SER A 52 -12.54 -5.62 -15.24
CA SER A 52 -13.47 -5.50 -14.12
C SER A 52 -14.18 -6.83 -13.91
N THR A 53 -14.40 -7.17 -12.65
CA THR A 53 -15.25 -8.32 -12.29
C THR A 53 -16.69 -7.86 -12.20
N LYS A 54 -17.62 -8.67 -12.72
CA LYS A 54 -19.06 -8.45 -12.50
C LYS A 54 -19.41 -9.05 -11.14
N GLY A 55 -19.13 -8.30 -10.08
CA GLY A 55 -19.36 -8.71 -8.71
C GLY A 55 -19.59 -7.50 -7.81
N PRO A 56 -20.15 -7.70 -6.61
CA PRO A 56 -20.37 -6.60 -5.69
C PRO A 56 -19.05 -5.93 -5.34
N GLY A 57 -18.99 -4.61 -5.54
CA GLY A 57 -17.80 -3.79 -5.32
C GLY A 57 -17.15 -3.21 -6.57
N ASN A 58 -17.50 -3.66 -7.79
CA ASN A 58 -17.00 -3.11 -9.06
C ASN A 58 -15.49 -2.78 -9.01
N SER A 59 -14.67 -3.72 -8.53
CA SER A 59 -13.23 -3.54 -8.50
C SER A 59 -12.66 -3.63 -9.91
N THR A 60 -11.80 -2.68 -10.24
CA THR A 60 -11.07 -2.63 -11.50
C THR A 60 -9.65 -3.10 -11.23
N TRP A 61 -9.21 -4.11 -11.97
CA TRP A 61 -7.95 -4.77 -11.75
C TRP A 61 -7.02 -4.59 -12.96
N CYS A 62 -5.71 -4.64 -12.74
CA CYS A 62 -4.72 -4.74 -13.81
C CYS A 62 -3.52 -5.59 -13.36
N LEU A 63 -2.76 -6.12 -14.30
CA LEU A 63 -1.49 -6.77 -14.04
C LEU A 63 -0.34 -5.79 -14.26
N LYS A 64 0.67 -5.84 -13.40
CA LYS A 64 1.95 -5.13 -13.57
C LYS A 64 3.06 -6.14 -13.71
N LEU A 65 3.75 -6.09 -14.85
CA LEU A 65 4.90 -6.93 -15.13
C LEU A 65 6.16 -6.06 -15.21
N TYR A 66 7.21 -6.46 -14.51
CA TYR A 66 8.51 -5.80 -14.53
C TYR A 66 9.51 -6.71 -15.26
N PRO A 67 9.77 -6.49 -16.56
CA PRO A 67 10.62 -7.38 -17.35
C PRO A 67 12.04 -7.47 -16.81
N LYS A 68 12.52 -6.41 -16.14
CA LYS A 68 13.87 -6.33 -15.57
C LYS A 68 13.91 -6.41 -14.04
N GLY A 69 12.82 -6.81 -13.41
CA GLY A 69 12.67 -6.83 -11.96
C GLY A 69 12.17 -5.49 -11.39
N CYS A 70 11.70 -5.52 -10.15
CA CYS A 70 11.02 -4.39 -9.50
C CYS A 70 11.88 -3.64 -8.46
N ASN A 71 13.12 -4.08 -8.19
CA ASN A 71 14.08 -3.38 -7.34
C ASN A 71 15.53 -3.54 -7.84
N TYR A 72 16.42 -2.64 -7.39
CA TYR A 72 17.86 -2.74 -7.62
C TYR A 72 18.47 -3.70 -6.57
N GLY A 73 18.50 -5.00 -6.86
CA GLY A 73 18.98 -6.01 -5.91
C GLY A 73 18.76 -7.45 -6.36
N GLU A 74 18.31 -8.30 -5.43
CA GLU A 74 18.17 -9.76 -5.59
C GLU A 74 17.06 -10.20 -6.57
N SER A 75 16.20 -9.29 -7.05
CA SER A 75 15.22 -9.58 -8.11
C SER A 75 15.67 -9.15 -9.50
N LYS A 76 16.91 -8.68 -9.68
CA LYS A 76 17.42 -8.19 -10.97
C LYS A 76 17.46 -9.26 -12.05
N ASP A 77 17.55 -10.54 -11.66
CA ASP A 77 17.66 -11.68 -12.58
C ASP A 77 16.29 -12.33 -12.84
N PHE A 78 15.22 -11.74 -12.29
CA PHE A 78 13.86 -12.23 -12.39
C PHE A 78 12.97 -11.25 -13.14
N VAL A 79 11.92 -11.78 -13.76
CA VAL A 79 10.72 -11.04 -14.12
C VAL A 79 9.82 -11.02 -12.89
N ALA A 80 9.27 -9.85 -12.54
CA ALA A 80 8.29 -9.74 -11.46
C ALA A 80 6.88 -9.56 -12.03
N LEU A 81 5.88 -10.13 -11.37
CA LEU A 81 4.48 -10.06 -11.77
C LEU A 81 3.59 -9.78 -10.58
N TYR A 82 2.68 -8.82 -10.73
CA TYR A 82 1.74 -8.40 -9.71
C TYR A 82 0.35 -8.19 -10.30
N VAL A 83 -0.69 -8.45 -9.50
CA VAL A 83 -2.06 -8.04 -9.71
C VAL A 83 -2.36 -6.83 -8.84
N CYS A 84 -3.06 -5.85 -9.38
CA CYS A 84 -3.38 -4.59 -8.71
C CYS A 84 -4.88 -4.32 -8.72
N ASP A 85 -5.40 -3.78 -7.62
CA ASP A 85 -6.68 -3.07 -7.62
C ASP A 85 -6.42 -1.62 -8.04
N ALA A 86 -6.72 -1.33 -9.31
CA ALA A 86 -6.51 -0.02 -9.92
C ALA A 86 -7.50 1.05 -9.43
N ALA A 87 -8.63 0.64 -8.87
CA ALA A 87 -9.64 1.58 -8.38
C ALA A 87 -9.32 2.10 -6.98
N ASN A 88 -8.60 1.31 -6.16
CA ASN A 88 -8.26 1.62 -4.77
C ASN A 88 -9.50 2.07 -3.95
N ASN A 89 -10.67 1.53 -4.32
CA ASN A 89 -11.98 2.07 -3.94
C ASN A 89 -12.48 1.58 -2.58
N TYR A 90 -11.78 0.66 -1.95
CA TYR A 90 -12.24 0.00 -0.73
C TYR A 90 -11.32 0.25 0.46
N ASN A 91 -11.95 0.57 1.58
CA ASN A 91 -11.30 0.82 2.87
C ASN A 91 -11.53 -0.36 3.86
N GLY A 92 -11.86 -1.55 3.33
CA GLY A 92 -12.12 -2.79 4.09
C GLY A 92 -10.93 -3.76 4.09
N ASN A 93 -11.04 -4.85 4.87
CA ASN A 93 -10.06 -5.93 4.84
C ASN A 93 -10.26 -6.74 3.56
N TYR A 94 -9.25 -6.83 2.71
CA TYR A 94 -9.23 -7.80 1.61
C TYR A 94 -8.40 -9.00 2.03
N ARG A 95 -9.02 -10.18 1.97
CA ARG A 95 -8.28 -11.40 1.74
C ARG A 95 -8.38 -11.70 0.25
N ILE A 96 -7.25 -11.94 -0.39
CA ILE A 96 -7.20 -12.43 -1.76
C ILE A 96 -6.30 -13.66 -1.81
N GLU A 97 -6.68 -14.60 -2.64
CA GLU A 97 -5.85 -15.72 -3.08
C GLU A 97 -5.59 -15.49 -4.55
N TYR A 98 -4.33 -15.57 -4.98
CA TYR A 98 -3.97 -15.36 -6.37
C TYR A 98 -2.99 -16.42 -6.84
N LYS A 99 -3.12 -16.78 -8.12
CA LYS A 99 -2.26 -17.72 -8.82
C LYS A 99 -1.75 -17.08 -10.09
N PHE A 100 -0.46 -17.19 -10.35
CA PHE A 100 0.17 -16.78 -11.59
C PHE A 100 0.86 -17.97 -12.26
N ALA A 101 0.79 -18.01 -13.59
CA ALA A 101 1.53 -18.98 -14.39
C ALA A 101 1.96 -18.36 -15.72
N VAL A 102 2.95 -18.95 -16.37
CA VAL A 102 3.28 -18.70 -17.78
C VAL A 102 2.58 -19.75 -18.62
N ILE A 103 1.92 -19.35 -19.69
CA ILE A 103 1.33 -20.27 -20.65
C ILE A 103 2.39 -20.65 -21.68
N ASP A 104 2.67 -21.94 -21.77
CA ASP A 104 3.65 -22.48 -22.72
C ASP A 104 3.09 -22.65 -24.14
N GLU A 105 3.93 -23.11 -25.07
CA GLU A 105 3.56 -23.35 -26.47
C GLU A 105 2.42 -24.35 -26.67
N GLU A 106 2.20 -25.26 -25.72
CA GLU A 106 1.15 -26.27 -25.72
C GLU A 106 -0.13 -25.76 -25.02
N GLY A 107 -0.13 -24.51 -24.53
CA GLY A 107 -1.22 -23.91 -23.78
C GLY A 107 -1.29 -24.34 -22.31
N GLN A 108 -0.27 -25.02 -21.80
CA GLN A 108 -0.20 -25.50 -20.43
C GLN A 108 0.34 -24.43 -19.48
N LYS A 109 -0.09 -24.48 -18.21
CA LYS A 109 0.38 -23.59 -17.15
C LYS A 109 1.74 -24.08 -16.63
N ALA A 110 2.82 -23.38 -16.99
CA ALA A 110 4.16 -23.58 -16.46
C ALA A 110 4.51 -22.51 -15.40
N ASN A 111 5.47 -22.81 -14.53
CA ASN A 111 5.89 -21.92 -13.43
C ASN A 111 4.70 -21.39 -12.61
N LEU A 112 3.79 -22.30 -12.22
CA LEU A 112 2.64 -21.97 -11.41
C LEU A 112 3.09 -21.58 -10.00
N GLN A 113 2.74 -20.37 -9.58
CA GLN A 113 2.94 -19.88 -8.21
C GLN A 113 1.62 -19.35 -7.65
N GLU A 114 1.35 -19.66 -6.39
CA GLU A 114 0.14 -19.25 -5.70
C GLU A 114 0.46 -18.69 -4.31
N ALA A 115 -0.35 -17.73 -3.88
CA ALA A 115 -0.23 -17.14 -2.55
C ALA A 115 -1.56 -16.61 -2.05
N THR A 116 -1.73 -16.64 -0.73
CA THR A 116 -2.82 -15.97 -0.01
C THR A 116 -2.27 -14.71 0.63
N SER A 117 -2.94 -13.58 0.42
CA SER A 117 -2.62 -12.30 1.04
C SER A 117 -3.85 -11.72 1.74
N CYS A 118 -3.72 -11.48 3.05
CA CYS A 118 -4.74 -10.78 3.85
C CYS A 118 -4.19 -9.39 4.20
N PHE A 119 -4.72 -8.31 3.62
CA PHE A 119 -4.19 -6.99 3.93
C PHE A 119 -5.24 -5.88 3.96
N ARG A 120 -4.94 -4.88 4.79
CA ARG A 120 -5.81 -3.73 5.05
C ARG A 120 -5.70 -2.63 3.99
N ARG A 121 -4.55 -2.44 3.31
CA ARG A 121 -4.25 -1.15 2.64
C ARG A 121 -3.23 -1.07 1.47
N CYS A 122 -2.81 -2.14 0.80
CA CYS A 122 -2.03 -2.02 -0.45
C CYS A 122 -2.72 -2.78 -1.58
N GLY A 123 -3.09 -2.08 -2.65
CA GLY A 123 -3.78 -2.62 -3.82
C GLY A 123 -2.86 -3.26 -4.87
N ILE A 124 -1.74 -3.87 -4.45
CA ILE A 124 -0.81 -4.58 -5.33
C ILE A 124 -0.28 -5.84 -4.65
N TRP A 125 -0.34 -6.98 -5.34
CA TRP A 125 -0.01 -8.29 -4.80
C TRP A 125 0.65 -9.16 -5.86
N GLY A 126 1.66 -9.94 -5.51
CA GLY A 126 2.37 -10.74 -6.50
C GLY A 126 3.74 -11.22 -6.04
N PHE A 127 4.59 -11.52 -7.02
CA PHE A 127 5.91 -12.12 -6.80
C PHE A 127 7.00 -11.26 -7.44
N ALA A 128 7.92 -10.77 -6.61
CA ALA A 128 9.15 -10.10 -7.06
C ALA A 128 10.07 -11.04 -7.84
N ARG A 129 9.99 -12.34 -7.56
CA ARG A 129 10.77 -13.43 -8.17
C ARG A 129 9.83 -14.41 -8.88
N PHE A 130 9.04 -13.92 -9.83
CA PHE A 130 8.04 -14.75 -10.50
C PHE A 130 8.71 -15.77 -11.42
N ILE A 131 9.58 -15.37 -12.34
CA ILE A 131 10.32 -16.31 -13.20
C ILE A 131 11.74 -15.82 -13.45
N GLU A 132 12.72 -16.73 -13.46
CA GLU A 132 14.10 -16.39 -13.85
C GLU A 132 14.14 -15.99 -15.32
N LYS A 133 14.89 -14.93 -15.62
CA LYS A 133 15.02 -14.44 -16.99
C LYS A 133 15.70 -15.46 -17.89
N ASP A 134 16.69 -16.17 -17.37
CA ASP A 134 17.41 -17.17 -18.15
C ASP A 134 16.48 -18.33 -18.49
N ASP A 135 15.69 -18.84 -17.54
CA ASP A 135 14.68 -19.88 -17.82
C ASP A 135 13.65 -19.41 -18.85
N LEU A 136 13.27 -18.14 -18.82
CA LEU A 136 12.29 -17.58 -19.75
C LEU A 136 12.86 -17.30 -21.15
N LEU A 137 14.10 -16.79 -21.24
CA LEU A 137 14.72 -16.32 -22.48
C LEU A 137 15.61 -17.38 -23.15
N THR A 138 16.19 -18.29 -22.37
CA THR A 138 17.16 -19.30 -22.84
C THR A 138 16.65 -20.73 -22.74
N GLY A 139 15.48 -20.97 -22.14
CA GLY A 139 14.77 -22.24 -22.25
C GLY A 139 14.51 -22.63 -23.72
N THR A 140 13.97 -23.82 -23.97
CA THR A 140 13.73 -24.40 -25.33
C THR A 140 12.79 -23.59 -26.25
N GLY A 141 12.48 -22.32 -25.94
CA GLY A 141 11.47 -21.50 -26.59
C GLY A 141 10.04 -21.77 -26.09
N ARG A 142 9.87 -22.83 -25.28
CA ARG A 142 8.59 -23.33 -24.80
C ARG A 142 7.76 -22.29 -24.01
N LEU A 143 8.42 -21.45 -23.22
CA LEU A 143 7.76 -20.42 -22.37
C LEU A 143 7.64 -19.05 -23.04
N LEU A 144 8.23 -18.89 -24.22
CA LEU A 144 8.21 -17.65 -24.99
C LEU A 144 7.98 -17.91 -26.49
N PRO A 145 6.89 -18.62 -26.86
CA PRO A 145 6.65 -19.02 -28.23
C PRO A 145 6.48 -17.79 -29.14
N ASN A 146 7.27 -17.73 -30.21
CA ASN A 146 7.28 -16.58 -31.14
C ASN A 146 7.54 -15.22 -30.46
N ASP A 147 8.40 -15.22 -29.43
CA ASP A 147 8.71 -14.02 -28.63
C ASP A 147 7.47 -13.39 -27.95
N LYS A 148 6.48 -14.23 -27.61
CA LYS A 148 5.27 -13.83 -26.90
C LYS A 148 5.29 -14.40 -25.49
N LEU A 149 5.35 -13.52 -24.49
CA LEU A 149 5.13 -13.92 -23.10
C LEU A 149 3.64 -13.90 -22.81
N THR A 150 3.05 -15.04 -22.50
CA THR A 150 1.65 -15.14 -22.09
C THR A 150 1.58 -15.48 -20.61
N VAL A 151 1.06 -14.56 -19.79
CA VAL A 151 0.86 -14.78 -18.36
C VAL A 151 -0.60 -15.05 -18.06
N TYR A 152 -0.83 -16.02 -17.19
CA TYR A 152 -2.12 -16.36 -16.63
C TYR A 152 -2.21 -15.85 -15.20
N CYS A 153 -3.35 -15.30 -14.85
CA CYS A 153 -3.68 -14.83 -13.52
C CYS A 153 -5.06 -15.37 -13.13
N GLU A 154 -5.16 -15.90 -11.93
CA GLU A 154 -6.41 -16.29 -11.27
C GLU A 154 -6.43 -15.63 -9.91
N VAL A 155 -7.54 -15.01 -9.54
CA VAL A 155 -7.71 -14.35 -8.26
C VAL A 155 -9.06 -14.72 -7.68
N LEU A 156 -9.03 -15.15 -6.43
CA LEU A 156 -10.18 -15.34 -5.58
C LEU A 156 -10.15 -14.26 -4.50
N SER A 157 -11.09 -13.33 -4.54
CA SER A 157 -11.20 -12.24 -3.56
C SER A 157 -12.36 -12.47 -2.61
N PHE A 158 -12.07 -12.26 -1.32
CA PHE A 158 -13.00 -12.45 -0.20
C PHE A 158 -13.46 -11.07 0.25
N VAL A 159 -14.77 -10.81 0.15
CA VAL A 159 -15.37 -9.55 0.61
C VAL A 159 -16.04 -9.80 1.96
N ASP A 160 -15.41 -9.36 3.04
CA ASP A 160 -16.04 -9.36 4.37
C ASP A 160 -17.11 -8.26 4.40
N TYR A 161 -18.38 -8.63 4.22
CA TYR A 161 -19.47 -7.74 4.57
C TYR A 161 -19.58 -7.66 6.09
N GLY A 162 -19.23 -6.49 6.65
CA GLY A 162 -19.85 -6.10 7.91
C GLY A 162 -21.36 -6.11 7.71
N ASN A 163 -22.06 -7.03 8.41
CA ASN A 163 -23.50 -7.23 8.47
C ASN A 163 -24.36 -6.17 7.75
N LEU A 164 -24.71 -6.44 6.49
CA LEU A 164 -25.74 -5.71 5.76
C LEU A 164 -26.81 -6.71 5.31
N SER A 165 -27.99 -6.64 5.93
CA SER A 165 -29.15 -7.40 5.48
C SER A 165 -29.58 -6.89 4.10
N LYS A 166 -29.34 -7.65 3.03
CA LYS A 166 -29.91 -7.37 1.71
C LYS A 166 -31.08 -8.31 1.46
N GLN A 167 -32.29 -7.76 1.42
CA GLN A 167 -33.42 -8.42 0.81
C GLN A 167 -33.31 -8.21 -0.72
N ASN A 168 -33.34 -9.30 -1.49
CA ASN A 168 -33.39 -9.25 -2.95
C ASN A 168 -34.78 -8.79 -3.41
N THR A 169 -34.85 -7.63 -4.07
CA THR A 169 -36.05 -7.22 -4.83
C THR A 169 -35.71 -7.07 -6.31
N PRO A 170 -36.50 -7.62 -7.26
CA PRO A 170 -36.24 -7.47 -8.68
C PRO A 170 -36.53 -6.03 -9.16
N GLY A 171 -35.57 -5.41 -9.86
CA GLY A 171 -35.69 -4.06 -10.43
C GLY A 171 -34.53 -3.11 -10.11
N GLU A 172 -33.30 -3.61 -9.95
CA GLU A 172 -32.19 -2.82 -9.41
C GLU A 172 -31.77 -1.65 -10.32
N ILE A 173 -32.02 -0.44 -9.82
CA ILE A 173 -31.40 0.80 -10.30
C ILE A 173 -29.88 0.64 -10.14
N GLN A 174 -29.14 0.77 -11.24
CA GLN A 174 -27.69 0.76 -11.22
C GLN A 174 -27.17 2.00 -10.50
N VAL A 175 -26.70 1.84 -9.27
CA VAL A 175 -26.09 2.92 -8.50
C VAL A 175 -24.63 3.09 -8.96
N PRO A 176 -24.24 4.26 -9.49
CA PRO A 176 -22.84 4.49 -9.87
C PRO A 176 -21.92 4.44 -8.64
N GLY A 177 -20.68 3.98 -8.84
CA GLY A 177 -19.68 3.90 -7.78
C GLY A 177 -19.31 5.27 -7.20
N TRP A 178 -18.72 5.26 -6.00
CA TRP A 178 -18.24 6.46 -5.31
C TRP A 178 -17.18 7.19 -6.14
N ARG A 179 -17.34 8.51 -6.31
CA ARG A 179 -16.39 9.37 -7.04
C ARG A 179 -15.80 10.50 -6.20
N LEU A 180 -16.04 10.47 -4.88
CA LEU A 180 -15.69 11.54 -3.96
C LEU A 180 -14.22 11.97 -4.08
N SER A 181 -13.30 11.01 -4.06
CA SER A 181 -11.86 11.29 -4.19
C SER A 181 -11.50 11.96 -5.53
N GLN A 182 -12.15 11.54 -6.62
CA GLN A 182 -11.95 12.08 -7.96
C GLN A 182 -12.53 13.49 -8.07
N ASP A 183 -13.72 13.72 -7.50
CA ASP A 183 -14.39 15.02 -7.47
C ASP A 183 -13.56 16.05 -6.68
N PHE A 184 -13.00 15.66 -5.54
CA PHE A 184 -12.06 16.50 -4.79
C PHE A 184 -10.74 16.71 -5.53
N GLY A 185 -10.20 15.68 -6.19
CA GLY A 185 -9.03 15.83 -7.07
C GLY A 185 -9.28 16.86 -8.19
N HIS A 186 -10.48 16.87 -8.78
CA HIS A 186 -10.87 17.87 -9.77
C HIS A 186 -11.00 19.29 -9.17
N LEU A 187 -11.44 19.44 -7.92
CA LEU A 187 -11.42 20.75 -7.24
C LEU A 187 -9.99 21.28 -7.12
N LEU A 188 -9.04 20.45 -6.73
CA LEU A 188 -7.62 20.83 -6.66
C LEU A 188 -7.07 21.22 -8.04
N ALA A 189 -7.32 20.40 -9.07
CA ALA A 189 -6.80 20.64 -10.41
C ALA A 189 -7.41 21.88 -11.09
N SER A 190 -8.72 22.09 -10.93
CA SER A 190 -9.46 23.19 -11.53
C SER A 190 -9.32 24.52 -10.79
N ARG A 191 -8.81 24.50 -9.55
CA ARG A 191 -8.63 25.68 -8.68
C ARG A 191 -9.92 26.42 -8.35
N ARG A 192 -11.08 25.83 -8.65
CA ARG A 192 -12.38 26.48 -8.47
C ARG A 192 -12.68 26.63 -6.98
N PHE A 193 -13.06 27.85 -6.58
CA PHE A 193 -13.40 28.19 -5.19
C PHE A 193 -12.23 28.13 -4.20
N SER A 194 -10.98 28.11 -4.69
CA SER A 194 -9.80 28.16 -3.81
C SER A 194 -9.79 29.46 -2.99
N ASP A 195 -9.56 29.32 -1.69
CA ASP A 195 -9.51 30.42 -0.71
C ASP A 195 -8.13 30.53 -0.02
N VAL A 196 -7.16 29.73 -0.48
CA VAL A 196 -5.76 29.80 -0.07
C VAL A 196 -4.81 29.42 -1.20
N VAL A 197 -3.63 30.03 -1.22
CA VAL A 197 -2.51 29.72 -2.12
C VAL A 197 -1.32 29.25 -1.29
N LEU A 198 -0.89 28.02 -1.53
CA LEU A 198 0.33 27.46 -0.93
C LEU A 198 1.49 27.70 -1.90
N SER A 199 2.47 28.52 -1.51
CA SER A 199 3.62 28.83 -2.35
C SER A 199 4.82 27.99 -1.94
N VAL A 200 5.38 27.22 -2.88
CA VAL A 200 6.50 26.31 -2.65
C VAL A 200 7.52 26.53 -3.77
N GLU A 201 8.75 26.91 -3.43
CA GLU A 201 9.81 27.19 -4.41
C GLU A 201 9.38 28.19 -5.51
N GLY A 202 8.58 29.20 -5.14
CA GLY A 202 8.04 30.20 -6.07
C GLY A 202 6.93 29.69 -7.00
N LYS A 203 6.47 28.44 -6.83
CA LYS A 203 5.34 27.85 -7.55
C LYS A 203 4.10 27.82 -6.65
N ASP A 204 2.94 28.08 -7.24
CA ASP A 204 1.70 28.24 -6.49
C ASP A 204 0.76 27.04 -6.64
N ILE A 205 0.22 26.59 -5.51
CA ILE A 205 -0.83 25.58 -5.41
C ILE A 205 -2.07 26.25 -4.81
N HIS A 206 -3.10 26.43 -5.63
CA HIS A 206 -4.40 26.92 -5.17
C HIS A 206 -5.16 25.79 -4.48
N ALA A 207 -5.61 26.03 -3.26
CA ALA A 207 -6.23 25.01 -2.42
C ALA A 207 -7.41 25.57 -1.60
N HIS A 208 -8.00 24.72 -0.76
CA HIS A 208 -9.17 25.03 0.05
C HIS A 208 -8.87 24.82 1.53
N LYS A 209 -9.01 25.87 2.34
CA LYS A 209 -8.71 25.84 3.78
C LYS A 209 -9.50 24.76 4.50
N ASN A 210 -10.79 24.62 4.19
CA ASN A 210 -11.66 23.64 4.83
C ASN A 210 -11.20 22.19 4.59
N ILE A 211 -10.79 21.84 3.37
CA ILE A 211 -10.29 20.49 3.04
C ILE A 211 -8.95 20.27 3.73
N LEU A 212 -8.03 21.22 3.64
CA LEU A 212 -6.72 21.13 4.28
C LEU A 212 -6.85 20.97 5.80
N ALA A 213 -7.66 21.80 6.46
CA ALA A 213 -7.92 21.75 7.89
C ALA A 213 -8.58 20.43 8.33
N ALA A 214 -9.58 19.96 7.59
CA ALA A 214 -10.28 18.72 7.92
C ALA A 214 -9.37 17.47 7.84
N ARG A 215 -8.27 17.56 7.09
CA ARG A 215 -7.40 16.41 6.79
C ARG A 215 -6.02 16.49 7.45
N SER A 216 -5.63 17.68 7.91
CA SER A 216 -4.35 17.95 8.57
C SER A 216 -4.59 18.83 9.80
N PRO A 217 -4.39 18.29 11.02
CA PRO A 217 -4.46 19.07 12.25
C PRO A 217 -3.52 20.28 12.25
N VAL A 218 -2.41 20.21 11.51
CA VAL A 218 -1.45 21.32 11.41
C VAL A 218 -2.01 22.45 10.56
N PHE A 219 -2.68 22.14 9.43
CA PHE A 219 -3.39 23.16 8.67
C PHE A 219 -4.61 23.69 9.43
N ALA A 220 -5.31 22.86 10.19
CA ALA A 220 -6.41 23.32 11.05
C ALA A 220 -5.91 24.37 12.04
N ALA A 221 -4.85 24.06 12.81
CA ALA A 221 -4.25 24.99 13.75
C ALA A 221 -3.73 26.26 13.07
N MET A 222 -3.05 26.13 11.93
CA MET A 222 -2.57 27.27 11.13
C MET A 222 -3.73 28.19 10.76
N PHE A 223 -4.82 27.67 10.20
CA PHE A 223 -5.95 28.50 9.76
C PHE A 223 -6.85 29.01 10.89
N GLU A 224 -6.88 28.33 12.04
CA GLU A 224 -7.58 28.81 13.25
C GLU A 224 -6.83 29.96 13.94
N HIS A 225 -5.50 29.96 13.90
CA HIS A 225 -4.67 30.93 14.63
C HIS A 225 -4.13 32.10 13.79
N ASP A 226 -3.94 31.94 12.46
CA ASP A 226 -3.28 32.95 11.60
C ASP A 226 -4.22 33.99 10.95
N MET A 227 -5.45 34.17 11.44
CA MET A 227 -6.35 35.22 10.93
C MET A 227 -5.96 36.66 11.31
N LYS A 228 -4.76 36.91 11.85
CA LYS A 228 -4.34 38.26 12.30
C LYS A 228 -3.02 38.79 11.72
N GLY A 229 -2.25 38.03 10.93
CA GLY A 229 -0.85 38.40 10.69
C GLY A 229 -0.30 38.35 9.26
N GLU A 230 -0.81 37.48 8.39
CA GLU A 230 -0.21 37.29 7.06
C GLU A 230 -1.18 37.69 5.93
N GLU A 231 -0.62 38.27 4.87
CA GLU A 231 -1.36 38.78 3.71
C GLU A 231 -2.36 37.74 3.18
N GLN A 232 -3.64 38.05 3.38
CA GLN A 232 -4.85 37.50 2.74
C GLN A 232 -4.64 36.24 1.87
N GLY A 233 -4.55 35.08 2.52
CA GLY A 233 -4.76 33.79 1.84
C GLY A 233 -3.55 33.20 1.13
N ARG A 234 -2.31 33.61 1.46
CA ARG A 234 -1.10 32.94 0.99
C ARG A 234 -0.34 32.29 2.15
N VAL A 235 0.16 31.08 1.96
CA VAL A 235 1.01 30.35 2.93
C VAL A 235 2.31 29.96 2.24
N GLU A 236 3.44 30.35 2.82
CA GLU A 236 4.76 29.99 2.30
C GLU A 236 5.22 28.64 2.87
N ILE A 237 5.70 27.76 1.99
CA ILE A 237 6.23 26.43 2.33
C ILE A 237 7.70 26.39 1.91
N THR A 238 8.60 26.35 2.88
CA THR A 238 10.05 26.51 2.67
C THR A 238 10.85 25.23 2.91
N ASP A 239 10.22 24.17 3.40
CA ASP A 239 10.90 23.00 3.96
C ASP A 239 10.70 21.70 3.17
N CYS A 240 10.14 21.78 1.97
CA CYS A 240 10.08 20.67 1.03
C CYS A 240 10.03 21.17 -0.41
N SER A 241 10.42 20.32 -1.37
CA SER A 241 10.33 20.67 -2.78
C SER A 241 8.89 20.71 -3.25
N PHE A 242 8.65 21.42 -4.35
CA PHE A 242 7.33 21.50 -4.96
C PHE A 242 6.77 20.12 -5.33
N GLU A 243 7.58 19.19 -5.83
CA GLU A 243 7.09 17.85 -6.18
C GLU A 243 6.59 17.07 -4.96
N VAL A 244 7.34 17.10 -3.85
CA VAL A 244 7.00 16.41 -2.60
C VAL A 244 5.74 17.02 -2.01
N PHE A 245 5.66 18.35 -1.94
CA PHE A 245 4.52 19.00 -1.35
C PHE A 245 3.24 18.83 -2.18
N ARG A 246 3.36 18.82 -3.52
CA ARG A 246 2.24 18.51 -4.40
C ARG A 246 1.67 17.12 -4.12
N GLU A 247 2.52 16.13 -3.89
CA GLU A 247 2.11 14.77 -3.52
C GLU A 247 1.33 14.75 -2.19
N VAL A 248 1.78 15.54 -1.21
CA VAL A 248 1.11 15.70 0.09
C VAL A 248 -0.28 16.34 -0.08
N VAL A 249 -0.39 17.39 -0.89
CA VAL A 249 -1.67 18.04 -1.16
C VAL A 249 -2.61 17.11 -1.94
N GLU A 250 -2.10 16.38 -2.92
CA GLU A 250 -2.89 15.39 -3.68
C GLU A 250 -3.44 14.29 -2.77
N PHE A 251 -2.64 13.82 -1.81
CA PHE A 251 -3.08 12.89 -0.77
C PHE A 251 -4.17 13.48 0.13
N ILE A 252 -4.06 14.75 0.52
CA ILE A 252 -5.08 15.40 1.35
C ILE A 252 -6.45 15.37 0.67
N TYR A 253 -6.49 15.63 -0.64
CA TYR A 253 -7.74 15.69 -1.41
C TYR A 253 -8.30 14.33 -1.80
N THR A 254 -7.42 13.39 -2.18
CA THR A 254 -7.86 12.15 -2.85
C THR A 254 -7.65 10.90 -2.00
N GLY A 255 -6.79 10.97 -0.97
CA GLY A 255 -6.30 9.82 -0.22
C GLY A 255 -5.24 8.98 -0.96
N GLY A 256 -4.89 9.36 -2.20
CA GLY A 256 -3.89 8.72 -3.04
C GLY A 256 -2.59 9.53 -3.14
N ALA A 257 -1.49 8.84 -3.39
CA ALA A 257 -0.17 9.42 -3.62
C ALA A 257 0.54 8.62 -4.75
N PRO A 258 0.29 8.95 -6.03
CA PRO A 258 0.75 8.16 -7.18
C PRO A 258 2.28 8.08 -7.34
N LYS A 259 3.03 9.10 -6.89
CA LYS A 259 4.49 9.16 -7.00
C LYS A 259 5.20 8.81 -5.69
N LEU A 260 4.46 8.39 -4.66
CA LEU A 260 5.00 8.08 -3.34
C LEU A 260 6.25 7.20 -3.36
N HIS A 261 6.27 6.13 -4.18
CA HIS A 261 7.41 5.21 -4.27
C HIS A 261 8.72 5.88 -4.72
N GLN A 262 8.64 6.99 -5.45
CA GLN A 262 9.79 7.70 -6.03
C GLN A 262 10.46 8.64 -5.02
N MET A 263 9.73 9.09 -4.00
CA MET A 263 10.14 10.15 -3.06
C MET A 263 9.71 9.85 -1.62
N VAL A 264 9.69 8.56 -1.27
CA VAL A 264 9.09 8.06 -0.01
C VAL A 264 9.70 8.66 1.24
N GLU A 265 11.01 8.92 1.25
CA GLU A 265 11.70 9.50 2.41
C GLU A 265 11.28 10.95 2.62
N GLN A 266 11.28 11.75 1.55
CA GLN A 266 10.87 13.15 1.59
C GLN A 266 9.39 13.29 1.95
N VAL A 267 8.54 12.41 1.40
CA VAL A 267 7.11 12.38 1.74
C VAL A 267 6.88 11.91 3.17
N LEU A 268 7.70 10.99 3.72
CA LEU A 268 7.63 10.62 5.14
C LEU A 268 7.88 11.82 6.06
N VAL A 269 8.87 12.66 5.71
CA VAL A 269 9.17 13.90 6.46
C VAL A 269 7.97 14.82 6.45
N ALA A 270 7.43 15.12 5.26
CA ALA A 270 6.30 16.02 5.11
C ALA A 270 5.03 15.46 5.76
N ALA A 271 4.72 14.17 5.58
CA ALA A 271 3.58 13.51 6.21
C ALA A 271 3.66 13.57 7.74
N SER A 272 4.86 13.45 8.31
CA SER A 272 5.07 13.61 9.75
C SER A 272 4.87 15.05 10.19
N LYS A 273 5.38 16.03 9.44
CA LYS A 273 5.20 17.47 9.73
C LYS A 273 3.73 17.86 9.72
N TYR A 274 2.98 17.49 8.69
CA TYR A 274 1.56 17.84 8.56
C TYR A 274 0.62 16.86 9.28
N ASN A 275 1.17 15.97 10.11
CA ASN A 275 0.43 14.99 10.90
C ASN A 275 -0.57 14.13 10.09
N LEU A 276 -0.13 13.69 8.91
CA LEU A 276 -0.89 12.85 7.99
C LEU A 276 -0.62 11.38 8.28
N TRP A 277 -1.20 10.87 9.38
CA TRP A 277 -0.91 9.53 9.92
C TRP A 277 -1.01 8.38 8.88
N ARG A 278 -1.99 8.44 7.98
CA ARG A 278 -2.17 7.38 6.97
C ARG A 278 -1.11 7.44 5.87
N LEU A 279 -0.76 8.65 5.39
CA LEU A 279 0.34 8.82 4.43
C LEU A 279 1.67 8.40 5.05
N LYS A 280 1.90 8.78 6.30
CA LYS A 280 3.05 8.34 7.09
C LYS A 280 3.15 6.82 7.15
N ALA A 281 2.06 6.13 7.48
CA ALA A 281 2.02 4.67 7.52
C ALA A 281 2.29 4.02 6.15
N MET A 282 1.82 4.63 5.05
CA MET A 282 2.15 4.17 3.69
C MET A 282 3.64 4.31 3.39
N CYS A 283 4.27 5.41 3.81
CA CYS A 283 5.73 5.57 3.69
C CYS A 283 6.47 4.52 4.53
N GLU A 284 6.02 4.28 5.75
CA GLU A 284 6.59 3.27 6.65
C GLU A 284 6.55 1.87 6.03
N ASP A 285 5.45 1.50 5.38
CA ASP A 285 5.32 0.20 4.70
C ASP A 285 6.31 0.06 3.55
N ILE A 286 6.41 1.07 2.68
CA ILE A 286 7.34 1.06 1.54
C ILE A 286 8.80 0.99 2.02
N LEU A 287 9.15 1.75 3.07
CA LEU A 287 10.50 1.70 3.64
C LEU A 287 10.78 0.35 4.32
N CYS A 288 9.77 -0.27 4.94
CA CYS A 288 9.89 -1.60 5.51
C CYS A 288 10.20 -2.64 4.43
N GLN A 289 9.59 -2.54 3.24
CA GLN A 289 9.89 -3.42 2.10
C GLN A 289 11.31 -3.22 1.54
N LYS A 290 11.95 -2.08 1.81
CA LYS A 290 13.34 -1.76 1.43
C LYS A 290 14.39 -2.18 2.48
N LEU A 291 13.97 -2.82 3.57
CA LEU A 291 14.90 -3.32 4.58
C LEU A 291 15.83 -4.39 4.01
N SER A 292 17.12 -4.16 4.17
CA SER A 292 18.19 -5.09 3.82
C SER A 292 19.33 -4.93 4.81
N VAL A 293 20.29 -5.85 4.80
CA VAL A 293 21.49 -5.74 5.65
C VAL A 293 22.18 -4.38 5.47
N ARG A 294 22.26 -3.89 4.23
CA ARG A 294 22.93 -2.61 3.89
C ARG A 294 22.14 -1.39 4.33
N THR A 295 20.81 -1.43 4.25
CA THR A 295 19.93 -0.26 4.44
C THR A 295 19.31 -0.17 5.84
N ALA A 296 19.36 -1.24 6.63
CA ALA A 296 18.64 -1.33 7.91
C ALA A 296 19.01 -0.23 8.92
N ALA A 297 20.29 0.13 9.02
CA ALA A 297 20.73 1.18 9.95
C ALA A 297 20.21 2.57 9.53
N GLU A 298 20.30 2.90 8.24
CA GLU A 298 19.82 4.17 7.69
C GLU A 298 18.30 4.29 7.84
N ILE A 299 17.56 3.21 7.54
CA ILE A 299 16.10 3.16 7.72
C ILE A 299 15.73 3.30 9.20
N LEU A 300 16.48 2.70 10.12
CA LEU A 300 16.25 2.87 11.57
C LEU A 300 16.46 4.32 12.02
N VAL A 301 17.50 4.98 11.51
CA VAL A 301 17.77 6.40 11.79
C VAL A 301 16.63 7.28 11.24
N CYS A 302 16.23 7.05 9.99
CA CYS A 302 15.10 7.75 9.37
C CYS A 302 13.82 7.58 10.20
N ALA A 303 13.53 6.35 10.64
CA ALA A 303 12.35 6.06 11.45
C ALA A 303 12.37 6.75 12.82
N ASP A 304 13.54 6.86 13.45
CA ASP A 304 13.71 7.59 14.71
C ASP A 304 13.48 9.09 14.54
N ILE A 305 14.10 9.71 13.53
CA ILE A 305 14.02 11.15 13.27
C ILE A 305 12.58 11.57 12.99
N HIS A 306 11.84 10.79 12.20
CA HIS A 306 10.47 11.13 11.80
C HIS A 306 9.39 10.52 12.71
N ASN A 307 9.76 9.99 13.88
CA ASN A 307 8.83 9.40 14.85
C ASN A 307 7.94 8.30 14.22
N ALA A 308 8.49 7.53 13.27
CA ALA A 308 7.82 6.45 12.55
C ALA A 308 7.95 5.14 13.35
N GLN A 309 7.04 4.95 14.31
CA GLN A 309 7.17 3.91 15.32
C GLN A 309 7.02 2.49 14.78
N GLN A 310 6.18 2.27 13.75
CA GLN A 310 5.98 0.94 13.19
C GLN A 310 7.22 0.52 12.40
N LEU A 311 7.73 1.39 11.52
CA LEU A 311 8.96 1.16 10.78
C LEU A 311 10.15 0.96 11.71
N LYS A 312 10.24 1.76 12.78
CA LYS A 312 11.31 1.63 13.78
C LYS A 312 11.30 0.27 14.45
N ALA A 313 10.14 -0.23 14.88
CA ALA A 313 10.01 -1.55 15.47
C ALA A 313 10.44 -2.65 14.48
N LYS A 314 9.95 -2.59 13.23
CA LYS A 314 10.30 -3.53 12.17
C LYS A 314 11.79 -3.52 11.81
N ALA A 315 12.40 -2.33 11.74
CA ALA A 315 13.83 -2.20 11.50
C ALA A 315 14.65 -2.80 12.64
N ILE A 316 14.27 -2.59 13.91
CA ILE A 316 14.93 -3.22 15.05
C ILE A 316 14.79 -4.75 14.97
N ASP A 317 13.60 -5.27 14.69
CA ASP A 317 13.38 -6.72 14.55
C ASP A 317 14.23 -7.33 13.43
N PHE A 318 14.33 -6.65 12.28
CA PHE A 318 15.20 -7.07 11.19
C PHE A 318 16.67 -7.09 11.61
N ILE A 319 17.15 -6.03 12.25
CA ILE A 319 18.54 -5.93 12.73
C ILE A 319 18.85 -7.03 13.74
N LYS A 320 17.89 -7.42 14.59
CA LYS A 320 18.10 -8.52 15.54
C LYS A 320 18.44 -9.84 14.85
N VAL A 321 17.74 -10.15 13.76
CA VAL A 321 17.94 -11.38 12.99
C VAL A 321 19.24 -11.35 12.19
N HIS A 322 19.63 -10.18 11.68
CA HIS A 322 20.78 -10.01 10.78
C HIS A 322 21.96 -9.24 11.42
N ALA A 323 22.06 -9.27 12.76
CA ALA A 323 22.95 -8.39 13.54
C ALA A 323 24.40 -8.42 13.06
N ALA A 324 24.97 -9.61 12.87
CA ALA A 324 26.36 -9.78 12.43
C ALA A 324 26.64 -9.08 11.10
N GLY A 325 25.74 -9.21 10.12
CA GLY A 325 25.89 -8.55 8.82
C GLY A 325 25.68 -7.04 8.90
N VAL A 326 24.68 -6.59 9.65
CA VAL A 326 24.36 -5.16 9.77
C VAL A 326 25.48 -4.40 10.48
N MET A 327 26.06 -4.98 11.54
CA MET A 327 27.09 -4.32 12.34
C MET A 327 28.39 -4.01 11.56
N GLU A 328 28.65 -4.76 10.49
CA GLU A 328 29.82 -4.51 9.63
C GLU A 328 29.61 -3.37 8.63
N THR A 329 28.36 -2.96 8.39
CA THR A 329 28.03 -1.93 7.39
C THR A 329 28.51 -0.54 7.80
N GLY A 330 28.82 0.29 6.80
CA GLY A 330 29.14 1.70 7.02
C GLY A 330 28.00 2.46 7.71
N GLY A 331 26.75 2.21 7.29
CA GLY A 331 25.57 2.85 7.88
C GLY A 331 25.40 2.54 9.39
N TRP A 332 25.71 1.31 9.82
CA TRP A 332 25.72 0.99 11.26
C TRP A 332 26.81 1.73 12.01
N LYS A 333 28.04 1.77 11.48
CA LYS A 333 29.18 2.45 12.10
C LYS A 333 28.91 3.96 12.23
N GLU A 334 28.31 4.57 11.21
CA GLU A 334 27.88 5.97 11.26
C GLU A 334 26.77 6.18 12.31
N MET A 335 25.72 5.34 12.31
CA MET A 335 24.64 5.41 13.29
C MET A 335 25.17 5.28 14.72
N ALA A 336 26.11 4.36 14.96
CA ALA A 336 26.70 4.16 16.28
C ALA A 336 27.42 5.40 16.80
N THR A 337 28.04 6.16 15.90
CA THR A 337 28.72 7.41 16.22
C THR A 337 27.73 8.56 16.43
N ARG A 338 26.77 8.73 15.53
CA ARG A 338 25.88 9.91 15.50
C ARG A 338 24.62 9.79 16.36
N LYS A 339 24.16 8.56 16.62
CA LYS A 339 22.89 8.22 17.28
C LYS A 339 23.06 7.04 18.25
N PRO A 340 23.92 7.15 19.29
CA PRO A 340 24.24 6.03 20.18
C PRO A 340 23.03 5.50 20.97
N HIS A 341 21.97 6.30 21.14
CA HIS A 341 20.73 5.83 21.77
C HIS A 341 20.02 4.74 20.96
N LEU A 342 20.20 4.71 19.63
CA LEU A 342 19.66 3.66 18.76
C LEU A 342 20.42 2.35 18.94
N VAL A 343 21.75 2.40 19.07
CA VAL A 343 22.55 1.21 19.40
C VAL A 343 22.11 0.62 20.73
N ARG A 344 21.94 1.46 21.76
CA ARG A 344 21.41 1.00 23.06
C ARG A 344 20.05 0.32 22.90
N LYS A 345 19.12 0.90 22.13
CA LYS A 345 17.80 0.30 21.89
C LYS A 345 17.90 -1.07 21.20
N VAL A 346 18.75 -1.19 20.19
CA VAL A 346 18.99 -2.48 19.49
C VAL A 346 19.61 -3.51 20.44
N LEU A 347 20.61 -3.14 21.24
CA LEU A 347 21.23 -4.01 22.22
C LEU A 347 20.25 -4.50 23.29
N THR A 348 19.40 -3.61 23.81
CA THR A 348 18.32 -3.98 24.72
C THR A 348 17.37 -4.99 24.06
N ALA A 349 16.99 -4.76 22.81
CA ALA A 349 16.09 -5.66 22.09
C ALA A 349 16.72 -7.04 21.78
N LEU A 350 18.04 -7.10 21.58
CA LEU A 350 18.83 -8.33 21.44
C LEU A 350 18.94 -9.09 22.77
N ALA A 351 19.12 -8.39 23.89
CA ALA A 351 19.23 -9.00 25.21
C ALA A 351 17.93 -9.71 25.61
N VAL A 352 16.78 -9.10 25.32
CA VAL A 352 15.45 -9.71 25.59
C VAL A 352 15.24 -11.02 24.82
N GLN A 353 15.85 -11.18 23.64
CA GLN A 353 15.75 -12.42 22.85
C GLN A 353 16.51 -13.60 23.47
N LYS A 354 17.53 -13.35 24.29
CA LYS A 354 18.30 -14.40 25.00
C LYS A 354 17.68 -14.84 26.32
N VAL A 355 16.63 -14.16 26.79
CA VAL A 355 15.92 -14.48 28.05
C VAL A 355 14.52 -15.02 27.71
N GLY A 356 14.46 -16.12 26.96
CA GLY A 356 13.30 -17.03 26.85
C GLY A 356 13.57 -18.27 27.73
N PRO A 357 12.54 -18.96 28.26
CA PRO A 357 12.58 -19.60 29.56
C PRO A 357 13.70 -20.64 29.65
N PHE A 358 14.62 -20.42 30.59
CA PHE A 358 15.41 -21.51 31.14
C PHE A 358 14.42 -22.52 31.71
N SER A 359 14.31 -23.67 31.04
CA SER A 359 13.66 -24.85 31.59
C SER A 359 14.39 -25.25 32.86
N SER A 360 13.82 -24.83 33.98
CA SER A 360 14.05 -25.39 35.30
C SER A 360 13.57 -26.83 35.32
N PHE A 361 14.48 -27.78 35.13
CA PHE A 361 14.46 -29.09 35.78
C PHE A 361 15.94 -29.46 35.94
N GLY A 362 16.56 -29.41 37.12
CA GLY A 362 16.03 -29.77 38.43
C GLY A 362 16.28 -31.25 38.64
N ASN A 363 17.48 -31.55 39.16
CA ASN A 363 17.99 -32.79 39.77
C ASN A 363 17.04 -33.99 39.83
N LEU A 364 17.51 -35.11 39.27
CA LEU A 364 17.47 -36.43 39.89
C LEU A 364 18.79 -37.15 39.65
#